data_AF-A0A1Y3MUY6-F1
#
_entry.id   AF-A0A1Y3MUY6-F1
#
_cell.length_a   1.000
_cell.length_b   1.000
_cell.length_c   1.000
_cell.angle_alpha   90.00
_cell.angle_beta   90.00
_cell.angle_gamma   90.00
#
_symmetry.space_group_name_H-M   'P 1'
#
loop_
_entity.id
_entity.type
_entity.pdbx_description
1 polymer ?
#
loop_
_entity_poly.entity_id
_entity_poly.type
_entity_poly.pdbx_seq_one_letter_code
_entity_poly.pdbx_strand_id
1 'polypeptide(L)'
;AIQIKADIPEQIDNKYYINELSNIVDFYKNVFDKYNEFWSQLEEIDEKTWIIEPINPPRSSNYRRIIIVNPSNPRSFPIYQFMGSDELVQKWTKILISRQHQWYFQR
;
A
#
# COMPACT_ATOMS: atom_id res chain seq x y z
N ALA A 1 9.84 9.71 30.19
CA ALA A 1 10.02 8.67 29.15
C ALA A 1 10.21 9.37 27.81
N ILE A 2 11.16 8.94 26.98
CA ILE A 2 11.34 9.50 25.63
C ILE A 2 10.19 8.98 24.77
N GLN A 3 9.39 9.88 24.21
CA GLN A 3 8.35 9.50 23.25
C GLN A 3 8.97 9.50 21.86
N ILE A 4 9.02 8.31 21.24
CA ILE A 4 9.56 8.14 19.89
C ILE A 4 8.39 7.92 18.95
N LYS A 5 8.41 8.61 17.81
CA LYS A 5 7.46 8.46 16.71
C LYS A 5 8.25 8.34 15.41
N ALA A 6 7.87 7.38 14.57
CA ALA A 6 8.38 7.23 13.23
C ALA A 6 7.21 6.98 12.28
N ASP A 7 7.35 7.43 11.03
CA ASP A 7 6.38 7.17 9.97
C ASP A 7 6.66 5.78 9.37
N ILE A 8 6.06 4.76 9.97
CA ILE A 8 6.25 3.35 9.60
C ILE A 8 4.90 2.60 9.61
N PRO A 9 4.75 1.51 8.83
CA PRO A 9 3.48 0.79 8.69
C PRO A 9 2.91 0.23 9.99
N GLU A 10 3.78 -0.20 10.92
CA GLU A 10 3.38 -0.79 12.20
C GLU A 10 3.63 0.19 13.36
N GLN A 11 2.67 0.31 14.27
CA GLN A 11 2.89 1.00 15.54
C GLN A 11 3.74 0.11 16.46
N ILE A 12 4.92 0.60 16.82
CA ILE A 12 5.82 -0.11 17.73
C ILE A 12 5.46 0.30 19.16
N ASP A 13 5.03 -0.67 19.98
CA ASP A 13 4.77 -0.44 21.39
C ASP A 13 6.12 -0.24 22.10
N ASN A 14 6.43 1.02 22.45
CA ASN A 14 7.67 1.44 23.10
C ASN A 14 7.82 0.90 24.55
N LYS A 15 7.15 -0.21 24.90
CA LYS A 15 7.25 -0.85 26.22
C LYS A 15 8.66 -1.34 26.55
N TYR A 16 9.50 -1.56 25.54
CA TYR A 16 10.92 -1.79 25.73
C TYR A 16 11.60 -0.45 26.00
N TYR A 17 11.90 -0.17 27.26
CA TYR A 17 12.70 0.96 27.71
C TYR A 17 14.11 0.87 27.09
N ILE A 18 14.26 1.39 25.87
CA ILE A 18 15.59 1.59 25.29
C ILE A 18 16.15 2.87 25.94
N ASN A 19 17.10 2.69 26.86
CA ASN A 19 17.64 3.79 27.67
C ASN A 19 18.74 4.58 26.94
N GLU A 20 19.24 4.07 25.82
CA GLU A 20 20.33 4.69 25.04
C GLU A 20 19.87 5.00 23.61
N LEU A 21 20.21 6.20 23.13
CA LEU A 21 19.85 6.66 21.80
C LEU A 21 20.45 5.78 20.69
N SER A 22 21.66 5.26 20.89
CA SER A 22 22.32 4.31 19.97
C SER A 22 21.45 3.11 19.66
N ASN A 23 20.93 2.46 20.70
CA ASN A 23 20.08 1.27 20.58
C ASN A 23 18.74 1.60 19.90
N ILE A 24 18.20 2.80 20.11
CA ILE A 24 16.99 3.27 19.40
C ILE A 24 17.29 3.41 17.90
N VAL A 25 18.42 4.03 17.56
CA VAL A 25 18.82 4.25 16.16
C VAL A 25 19.02 2.91 15.45
N ASP A 26 19.73 1.96 16.06
CA ASP A 26 19.98 0.65 15.44
C ASP A 26 18.70 -0.18 15.31
N PHE A 27 17.78 -0.06 16.26
CA PHE A 27 16.44 -0.65 16.14
C PHE A 27 15.69 -0.13 14.91
N TYR A 28 15.63 1.19 14.72
CA TYR A 28 14.92 1.77 13.58
C TYR A 28 15.60 1.49 12.24
N LYS A 29 16.93 1.38 12.18
CA LYS A 29 17.64 0.90 10.97
C LYS A 29 17.13 -0.47 10.54
N ASN A 30 17.07 -1.43 11.48
CA ASN A 30 16.57 -2.77 11.18
C ASN A 30 15.10 -2.77 10.73
N VAL A 31 14.27 -1.89 11.33
CA VAL A 31 12.87 -1.70 10.90
C VAL A 31 12.81 -1.16 9.48
N PHE A 32 13.66 -0.19 9.12
CA PHE A 32 13.68 0.38 7.78
C PHE A 32 14.16 -0.64 6.75
N ASP A 33 15.18 -1.45 7.08
CA ASP A 33 15.65 -2.53 6.22
C ASP A 33 14.55 -3.57 5.97
N LYS A 34 13.76 -3.91 7.01
CA LYS A 34 12.60 -4.82 6.89
C LYS A 34 11.55 -4.31 5.88
N TYR A 35 11.30 -2.99 5.84
CA TYR A 35 10.24 -2.40 5.01
C TYR A 35 10.71 -1.88 3.66
N ASN A 36 12.00 -1.98 3.34
CA ASN A 36 12.57 -1.43 2.12
C ASN A 36 11.87 -1.95 0.85
N GLU A 37 11.62 -3.26 0.75
CA GLU A 37 10.91 -3.84 -0.40
C GLU A 37 9.46 -3.37 -0.50
N PHE A 38 8.75 -3.34 0.64
CA PHE A 38 7.36 -2.87 0.70
C PHE A 38 7.23 -1.42 0.22
N TRP A 39 8.14 -0.55 0.66
CA TRP A 39 8.16 0.85 0.26
C TRP A 39 8.52 1.04 -1.21
N SER A 40 9.45 0.26 -1.75
CA SER A 40 9.78 0.25 -3.17
C SER A 40 8.57 -0.09 -4.04
N GLN A 41 7.78 -1.09 -3.64
CA GLN A 41 6.54 -1.44 -4.35
C GLN A 41 5.49 -0.31 -4.30
N LEU A 42 5.35 0.36 -3.15
CA LEU A 42 4.43 1.50 -3.03
C LEU A 42 4.89 2.70 -3.87
N GLU A 43 6.20 2.97 -3.93
CA GLU A 43 6.77 4.01 -4.79
C GLU A 43 6.47 3.75 -6.26
N GLU A 44 6.64 2.51 -6.73
CA GLU A 44 6.31 2.15 -8.11
C GLU A 44 4.83 2.39 -8.43
N ILE A 45 3.92 2.06 -7.49
CA ILE A 45 2.49 2.34 -7.64
C ILE A 45 2.22 3.85 -7.68
N ASP A 46 2.85 4.61 -6.78
CA ASP A 46 2.68 6.06 -6.67
C ASP A 46 3.20 6.79 -7.93
N GLU A 47 4.26 6.28 -8.55
CA GLU A 47 4.84 6.83 -9.78
C GLU A 47 4.05 6.46 -11.05
N LYS A 48 3.51 5.23 -11.11
CA LYS A 48 2.92 4.68 -12.34
C LYS A 48 1.40 4.75 -12.39
N THR A 49 0.75 5.16 -11.30
CA THR A 49 -0.71 5.18 -11.23
C THR A 49 -1.25 6.50 -10.69
N TRP A 50 -2.50 6.80 -11.01
CA TRP A 50 -3.18 7.95 -10.42
C TRP A 50 -3.76 7.55 -9.07
N ILE A 51 -3.15 8.02 -7.97
CA ILE A 51 -3.64 7.82 -6.61
C ILE A 51 -4.73 8.85 -6.28
N ILE A 52 -5.90 8.38 -5.82
CA ILE A 52 -6.96 9.21 -5.23
C ILE A 52 -6.72 9.39 -3.74
N GLU A 53 -6.36 8.30 -3.06
CA GLU A 53 -6.25 8.26 -1.61
C GLU A 53 -5.16 7.30 -1.14
N PRO A 54 -4.26 7.72 -0.25
CA PRO A 54 -4.09 9.09 0.25
C PRO A 54 -3.54 10.04 -0.83
N ILE A 55 -3.87 11.33 -0.78
CA ILE A 55 -3.37 12.34 -1.74
C ILE A 55 -1.85 12.49 -1.66
N ASN A 56 -1.29 12.40 -0.45
CA ASN A 56 0.14 12.37 -0.18
C ASN A 56 0.42 11.20 0.76
N PRO A 57 0.62 10.00 0.21
CA PRO A 57 0.66 8.82 1.04
C PRO A 57 1.90 8.79 1.95
N PRO A 58 1.72 8.73 3.28
CA PRO A 58 2.84 8.56 4.20
C PRO A 58 3.42 7.14 4.11
N ARG A 59 4.63 6.94 4.63
CA ARG A 59 5.29 5.61 4.70
C ARG A 59 4.55 4.62 5.58
N SER A 60 3.77 5.13 6.54
CA SER A 60 2.84 4.35 7.36
C SER A 60 1.59 3.86 6.61
N SER A 61 1.23 4.48 5.48
CA SER A 61 0.04 4.07 4.73
C SER A 61 0.29 2.80 3.93
N ASN A 62 -0.49 1.77 4.24
CA ASN A 62 -0.45 0.47 3.56
C ASN A 62 -1.55 0.27 2.52
N TYR A 63 -2.21 1.35 2.09
CA TYR A 63 -3.22 1.30 1.04
C TYR A 63 -3.03 2.40 0.01
N ARG A 64 -3.51 2.13 -1.20
CA ARG A 64 -3.62 3.08 -2.32
C ARG A 64 -4.95 2.86 -3.03
N ARG A 65 -5.75 3.91 -3.18
CA ARG A 65 -6.92 3.93 -4.05
C ARG A 65 -6.50 4.48 -5.40
N ILE A 66 -6.41 3.62 -6.41
CA ILE A 66 -5.94 4.00 -7.74
C ILE A 66 -7.09 4.17 -8.73
N ILE A 67 -6.93 5.09 -9.70
CA ILE A 67 -7.82 5.20 -10.85
C ILE A 67 -7.24 4.39 -11.99
N ILE A 68 -8.04 3.46 -12.50
CA ILE A 68 -7.76 2.75 -13.75
C ILE A 68 -8.83 3.19 -14.75
N VAL A 69 -8.54 4.22 -15.54
CA VAL A 69 -9.50 4.80 -16.49
C VAL A 69 -8.89 4.79 -17.88
N ASN A 70 -9.58 4.17 -18.82
CA ASN A 70 -9.26 4.31 -20.24
C ASN A 70 -9.75 5.70 -20.70
N PRO A 71 -8.88 6.62 -21.13
CA PRO A 71 -9.31 7.96 -21.54
C PRO A 71 -10.29 7.92 -22.73
N SER A 72 -10.19 6.91 -23.59
CA SER A 72 -11.09 6.73 -24.74
C SER A 72 -12.42 6.08 -24.37
N ASN A 73 -12.51 5.40 -23.21
CA ASN A 73 -13.75 4.82 -22.71
C ASN A 73 -13.78 4.82 -21.18
N PRO A 74 -14.01 5.96 -20.52
CA PRO A 74 -13.77 6.10 -19.08
C PRO A 74 -14.66 5.23 -18.18
N ARG A 75 -15.75 4.71 -18.74
CA ARG A 75 -16.70 3.82 -18.06
C ARG A 75 -16.49 2.36 -18.38
N SER A 76 -15.57 2.02 -19.29
CA SER A 76 -15.23 0.62 -19.54
C SER A 76 -14.75 -0.03 -18.26
N PHE A 77 -15.13 -1.29 -18.08
CA PHE A 77 -14.48 -2.14 -17.11
C PHE A 77 -12.95 -2.07 -17.34
N PRO A 78 -12.15 -1.76 -16.31
CA PRO A 78 -10.73 -1.47 -16.49
C PRO A 78 -9.96 -2.71 -16.95
N ILE A 79 -8.86 -2.48 -17.66
CA ILE A 79 -7.83 -3.50 -17.82
C ILE A 79 -7.14 -3.63 -16.46
N TYR A 80 -7.05 -4.84 -15.92
CA TYR A 80 -6.50 -5.11 -14.60
C TYR A 80 -5.48 -6.25 -14.65
N GLN A 81 -4.50 -6.20 -13.76
CA GLN A 81 -3.56 -7.28 -13.52
C GLN A 81 -3.32 -7.36 -12.00
N PHE A 82 -3.71 -8.47 -11.38
CA PHE A 82 -3.37 -8.73 -9.98
C PHE A 82 -1.93 -9.24 -9.88
N MET A 83 -1.22 -8.83 -8.85
CA MET A 83 0.15 -9.27 -8.53
C MET A 83 0.21 -9.77 -7.08
N GLY A 84 1.04 -10.77 -6.82
CA GLY A 84 1.19 -11.41 -5.50
C GLY A 84 1.13 -12.93 -5.57
N SER A 85 0.90 -13.59 -4.43
CA SER A 85 0.74 -15.05 -4.36
C SER A 85 -0.35 -15.55 -5.31
N ASP A 86 -0.07 -16.66 -6.03
CA ASP A 86 -1.00 -17.30 -6.95
C ASP A 86 -2.38 -17.54 -6.31
N GLU A 87 -2.41 -17.95 -5.05
CA GLU A 87 -3.66 -18.20 -4.31
C GLU A 87 -4.50 -16.92 -4.18
N LEU A 88 -3.86 -15.81 -3.81
CA LEU A 88 -4.53 -14.52 -3.65
C LEU A 88 -4.94 -13.94 -5.00
N VAL A 89 -4.06 -14.01 -6.01
CA VAL A 89 -4.35 -13.57 -7.37
C VAL A 89 -5.56 -14.31 -7.93
N GLN A 90 -5.62 -15.64 -7.79
CA GLN A 90 -6.77 -16.43 -8.24
C GLN A 90 -8.05 -16.10 -7.47
N LYS A 91 -7.96 -15.96 -6.14
CA LYS A 91 -9.11 -15.59 -5.29
C LYS A 91 -9.72 -14.26 -5.74
N TRP A 92 -8.90 -13.22 -5.86
CA TRP A 92 -9.35 -11.88 -6.23
C TRP A 92 -9.82 -11.80 -7.69
N THR A 93 -9.16 -12.53 -8.60
CA THR A 93 -9.60 -12.64 -10.00
C THR A 93 -11.01 -13.22 -10.10
N LYS A 94 -11.30 -14.31 -9.39
CA LYS A 94 -12.64 -14.93 -9.37
C LYS A 94 -13.69 -13.95 -8.84
N ILE A 95 -13.41 -13.27 -7.74
CA ILE A 95 -14.33 -12.29 -7.15
C ILE A 95 -14.60 -11.15 -8.14
N LEU A 96 -13.55 -10.57 -8.73
CA LEU A 96 -13.67 -9.45 -9.64
C LEU A 96 -14.49 -9.82 -10.89
N ILE A 97 -14.16 -10.94 -11.55
CA ILE A 97 -14.89 -11.45 -12.73
C ILE A 97 -16.35 -11.74 -12.37
N SER A 98 -16.62 -12.34 -11.21
CA SER A 98 -18.00 -12.64 -10.78
C SER A 98 -18.86 -11.39 -10.63
N ARG A 99 -18.26 -10.23 -10.34
CA ARG A 99 -18.94 -8.95 -10.13
C ARG A 99 -18.79 -7.98 -11.29
N GLN A 100 -18.09 -8.34 -12.36
CA GLN A 100 -17.86 -7.44 -13.50
C GLN A 100 -19.17 -6.92 -14.12
N HIS A 101 -20.23 -7.72 -14.08
CA HIS A 101 -21.56 -7.35 -14.58
C HIS A 101 -22.23 -6.24 -13.74
N GLN A 102 -21.79 -6.04 -12.49
CA GLN A 102 -22.24 -4.97 -11.60
C GLN A 102 -21.51 -3.65 -11.88
N TRP A 103 -20.52 -3.66 -12.78
CA TRP A 103 -19.88 -2.44 -13.26
C TRP A 103 -20.87 -1.68 -14.15
N TYR A 104 -21.65 -0.79 -13.52
CA TYR A 104 -22.74 -0.09 -14.17
C TYR A 104 -22.25 0.80 -15.31
N PHE A 105 -22.82 0.57 -16.49
CA PHE A 105 -22.65 1.36 -17.70
C PHE A 105 -23.86 2.27 -17.95
N GLN A 106 -24.42 2.92 -16.93
CA GLN A 106 -25.53 3.87 -17.14
C GLN A 106 -25.71 4.83 -15.95
N ARG A 107 -26.25 6.01 -16.28
CA ARG A 107 -26.19 7.31 -15.59
C ARG A 107 -26.52 7.33 -14.11
#